data_AF-A0A925Z1H7-F1
#
_entry.id   AF-A0A925Z1H7-F1
#
_cell.length_a   1.000
_cell.length_b   1.000
_cell.length_c   1.000
_cell.angle_alpha   90.00
_cell.angle_beta   90.00
_cell.angle_gamma   90.00
#
_symmetry.space_group_name_H-M   'P 1'
#
loop_
_entity.id
_entity.type
_entity.pdbx_description
1 polymer ?
#
loop_
_entity_poly.entity_id
_entity_poly.type
_entity_poly.pdbx_seq_one_letter_code
_entity_poly.pdbx_strand_id
1 'polypeptide(L)'
;MSTVSHKRYIVHPHRFNLWLAIVAMIMMFAAFTSAYIVKKGDANNWLLIELPQLFTYSTITILISSLFMHAAYISFKRNKIYLYRIFICFTFILGSAFLIFQVNGWQRLAESGIILSGNPAGSFIYVISGAHFVHVVGGVIALLIFSIKSFTAYKTPVDTLLLNINTDKQVGVELMATYWHFVDILWIYLFIFFQSN
;
A
#
# COMPACT_ATOMS: atom_id res chain seq x y z
N MET A 1 15.22 43.11 -15.28
CA MET A 1 15.63 41.69 -15.28
C MET A 1 15.25 41.12 -13.92
N SER A 2 14.08 40.49 -13.80
CA SER A 2 13.55 39.96 -12.54
C SER A 2 14.21 38.62 -12.23
N THR A 3 14.99 38.57 -11.16
CA THR A 3 15.58 37.34 -10.64
C THR A 3 14.47 36.49 -10.03
N VAL A 4 14.12 35.39 -10.70
CA VAL A 4 13.20 34.38 -10.15
C VAL A 4 13.86 33.77 -8.92
N SER A 5 13.40 34.18 -7.73
CA SER A 5 13.83 33.63 -6.46
C SER A 5 13.37 32.18 -6.35
N HIS A 6 14.24 31.22 -6.66
CA HIS A 6 14.01 29.81 -6.37
C HIS A 6 13.84 29.62 -4.86
N LYS A 7 12.59 29.49 -4.39
CA LYS A 7 12.28 29.09 -3.02
C LYS A 7 12.89 27.70 -2.77
N ARG A 8 14.02 27.65 -2.06
CA ARG A 8 14.56 26.41 -1.52
C ARG A 8 13.71 26.00 -0.33
N TYR A 9 12.76 25.09 -0.56
CA TYR A 9 12.03 24.46 0.54
C TYR A 9 12.97 23.52 1.30
N ILE A 10 13.01 23.64 2.64
CA ILE A 10 13.82 22.77 3.52
C ILE A 10 13.32 21.32 3.44
N VAL A 11 12.02 21.14 3.16
CA VAL A 11 11.38 19.85 2.88
C VAL A 11 10.50 20.03 1.64
N HIS A 12 10.64 19.16 0.64
CA HIS A 12 9.82 19.21 -0.57
C HIS A 12 8.32 19.11 -0.21
N PRO A 13 7.43 20.00 -0.70
CA PRO A 13 6.02 20.04 -0.29
C PRO A 13 5.29 18.68 -0.39
N HIS A 14 5.58 17.91 -1.45
CA HIS A 14 4.99 16.60 -1.64
C HIS A 14 5.45 15.55 -0.61
N ARG A 15 6.70 15.64 -0.10
CA ARG A 15 7.20 14.76 0.97
C ARG A 15 6.51 15.05 2.29
N PHE A 16 6.30 16.33 2.60
CA PHE A 16 5.58 16.73 3.79
C PHE A 16 4.14 16.23 3.78
N ASN A 17 3.43 16.39 2.66
CA ASN A 17 2.05 15.90 2.52
C ASN A 17 1.95 14.37 2.68
N LEU A 18 2.90 13.61 2.12
CA LEU A 18 2.93 12.15 2.29
C LEU A 18 3.12 11.77 3.76
N TRP A 19 4.07 12.41 4.47
CA TRP A 19 4.29 12.12 5.88
C TRP A 19 3.08 12.43 6.75
N LEU A 20 2.40 13.55 6.48
CA LEU A 20 1.13 13.88 7.14
C LEU A 20 0.07 12.80 6.89
N ALA A 21 -0.07 12.34 5.65
CA ALA A 21 -1.00 11.27 5.31
C ALA A 21 -0.65 9.95 6.02
N ILE A 22 0.65 9.59 6.09
CA ILE A 22 1.12 8.41 6.82
C ILE A 22 0.74 8.48 8.29
N VAL A 23 1.03 9.60 8.95
CA VAL A 23 0.70 9.80 10.36
C VAL A 23 -0.80 9.73 10.60
N ALA A 24 -1.61 10.32 9.72
CA ALA A 24 -3.07 10.23 9.80
C ALA A 24 -3.58 8.78 9.64
N MET A 25 -3.03 8.03 8.69
CA MET A 25 -3.36 6.60 8.52
C MET A 25 -3.00 5.79 9.77
N ILE A 26 -1.80 5.98 10.33
CA ILE A 26 -1.38 5.29 11.57
C ILE A 26 -2.39 5.56 12.70
N MET A 27 -2.77 6.82 12.91
CA MET A 27 -3.73 7.18 13.97
C MET A 27 -5.09 6.53 13.74
N MET A 28 -5.59 6.50 12.51
CA MET A 28 -6.87 5.86 12.18
C MET A 28 -6.83 4.34 12.45
N PHE A 29 -5.80 3.64 12.00
CA PHE A 29 -5.68 2.19 12.24
C PHE A 29 -5.44 1.88 13.72
N ALA A 30 -4.69 2.70 14.45
CA ALA A 30 -4.52 2.57 15.89
C ALA A 30 -5.85 2.75 16.65
N ALA A 31 -6.69 3.70 16.22
CA ALA A 31 -8.03 3.86 16.78
C ALA A 31 -8.91 2.62 16.53
N PHE A 32 -8.85 2.04 15.33
CA PHE A 32 -9.59 0.82 15.01
C PHE A 32 -9.11 -0.40 15.80
N THR A 33 -7.80 -0.62 15.92
CA THR A 33 -7.27 -1.75 16.70
C THR A 33 -7.52 -1.57 18.19
N SER A 34 -7.47 -0.34 18.71
CA SER A 34 -7.88 -0.04 20.08
C SER A 34 -9.37 -0.35 20.32
N ALA A 35 -10.25 0.04 19.38
CA ALA A 35 -11.68 -0.25 19.49
C ALA A 35 -11.96 -1.76 19.47
N TYR A 36 -11.24 -2.52 18.64
CA TYR A 36 -11.29 -3.98 18.62
C TYR A 36 -10.94 -4.58 19.99
N ILE A 37 -9.83 -4.17 20.60
CA ILE A 37 -9.37 -4.74 21.90
C ILE A 37 -10.39 -4.44 23.01
N VAL A 38 -10.88 -3.19 23.08
CA VAL A 38 -11.86 -2.78 24.09
C VAL A 38 -13.16 -3.59 23.93
N LYS A 39 -13.65 -3.77 22.70
CA LYS A 39 -14.87 -4.55 22.46
C LYS A 39 -14.68 -6.05 22.66
N LYS A 40 -13.49 -6.58 22.41
CA LYS A 40 -13.12 -7.96 22.74
C LYS A 40 -13.19 -8.22 24.25
N GLY A 41 -12.79 -7.25 25.07
CA GLY A 41 -12.85 -7.36 26.54
C GLY A 41 -14.26 -7.23 27.13
N ASP A 42 -15.19 -6.57 26.42
CA ASP A 42 -16.56 -6.28 26.88
C ASP A 42 -17.60 -7.30 26.34
N ALA A 43 -17.28 -8.00 25.25
CA ALA A 43 -18.21 -8.89 24.58
C ALA A 43 -18.24 -10.30 25.21
N ASN A 44 -19.39 -10.67 25.80
CA ASN A 44 -19.62 -12.02 26.33
C ASN A 44 -19.64 -13.16 25.28
N ASN A 45 -19.75 -12.85 23.98
CA ASN A 45 -19.84 -13.83 22.90
C ASN A 45 -18.78 -13.58 21.80
N TRP A 46 -17.52 -13.38 22.21
CA TRP A 46 -16.43 -13.20 21.27
C TRP A 46 -16.08 -14.52 20.57
N LEU A 47 -16.30 -14.60 19.26
CA LEU A 47 -15.90 -15.76 18.48
C LEU A 47 -14.43 -15.65 18.12
N LEU A 48 -13.67 -16.71 18.38
CA LEU A 48 -12.33 -16.89 17.83
C LEU A 48 -12.49 -17.24 16.36
N ILE A 49 -12.20 -16.25 15.50
CA ILE A 49 -12.31 -16.40 14.05
C ILE A 49 -10.95 -16.81 13.52
N GLU A 50 -10.85 -18.04 13.04
CA GLU A 50 -9.65 -18.47 12.31
C GLU A 50 -9.64 -17.86 10.91
N LEU A 51 -8.60 -17.09 10.61
CA LEU A 51 -8.43 -16.49 9.31
C LEU A 51 -8.18 -17.58 8.24
N PRO A 52 -8.91 -17.56 7.12
CA PRO A 52 -8.65 -18.48 6.01
C PRO A 52 -7.22 -18.39 5.50
N GLN A 53 -6.66 -19.51 5.02
CA GLN A 53 -5.30 -19.57 4.44
C GLN A 53 -5.05 -18.57 3.31
N LEU A 54 -6.11 -18.07 2.66
CA LEU A 54 -6.02 -17.01 1.65
C LEU A 54 -5.37 -15.72 2.17
N PHE A 55 -5.58 -15.37 3.45
CA PHE A 55 -4.93 -14.19 4.06
C PHE A 55 -3.42 -14.39 4.24
N THR A 56 -2.96 -15.63 4.40
CA THR A 56 -1.53 -15.95 4.42
C THR A 56 -0.93 -15.83 3.02
N TYR A 57 -1.61 -16.36 2.00
CA TYR A 57 -1.16 -16.21 0.60
C TYR A 57 -1.15 -14.76 0.14
N SER A 58 -2.11 -13.93 0.57
CA SER A 58 -2.11 -12.50 0.28
C SER A 58 -0.91 -11.81 0.95
N THR A 59 -0.58 -12.17 2.19
CA THR A 59 0.58 -11.62 2.92
C THR A 59 1.92 -12.01 2.28
N ILE A 60 2.07 -13.24 1.79
CA ILE A 60 3.27 -13.64 1.01
C ILE A 60 3.34 -12.84 -0.29
N THR A 61 2.21 -12.67 -0.97
CA THR A 61 2.14 -11.93 -2.25
C THR A 61 2.56 -10.47 -2.07
N ILE A 62 2.09 -9.80 -1.01
CA ILE A 62 2.42 -8.39 -0.76
C ILE A 62 3.89 -8.21 -0.33
N LEU A 63 4.45 -9.16 0.42
CA LEU A 63 5.88 -9.19 0.75
C LEU A 63 6.75 -9.27 -0.51
N ILE A 64 6.39 -10.18 -1.43
CA ILE A 64 7.09 -10.31 -2.72
C ILE A 64 6.92 -9.02 -3.52
N SER A 65 5.73 -8.43 -3.55
CA SER A 65 5.46 -7.13 -4.21
C SER A 65 6.37 -6.04 -3.68
N SER A 66 6.55 -5.95 -2.36
CA SER A 66 7.44 -4.99 -1.72
C SER A 66 8.89 -5.11 -2.19
N LEU A 67 9.40 -6.34 -2.33
CA LEU A 67 10.75 -6.58 -2.87
C LEU A 67 10.88 -6.10 -4.31
N PHE A 68 9.88 -6.35 -5.16
CA PHE A 68 9.85 -5.86 -6.53
C PHE A 68 9.78 -4.33 -6.59
N MET A 69 9.00 -3.70 -5.73
CA MET A 69 8.92 -2.24 -5.64
C MET A 69 10.26 -1.62 -5.25
N HIS A 70 10.95 -2.23 -4.29
CA HIS A 70 12.28 -1.80 -3.89
C HIS A 70 13.30 -1.96 -5.02
N ALA A 71 13.26 -3.09 -5.74
CA ALA A 71 14.10 -3.32 -6.91
C ALA A 71 13.80 -2.32 -8.05
N ALA A 72 12.53 -1.92 -8.23
CA ALA A 72 12.13 -0.87 -9.16
C ALA A 72 12.78 0.47 -8.78
N TYR A 73 12.71 0.86 -7.51
CA TYR A 73 13.32 2.07 -6.99
C TYR A 73 14.84 2.11 -7.18
N ILE A 74 15.55 1.02 -6.87
CA ILE A 74 17.00 0.92 -7.10
C ILE A 74 17.32 1.01 -8.59
N SER A 75 16.57 0.33 -9.44
CA SER A 75 16.77 0.33 -10.89
C SER A 75 16.56 1.72 -11.49
N PHE A 76 15.58 2.45 -10.97
CA PHE A 76 15.34 3.85 -11.32
C PHE A 76 16.51 4.74 -10.92
N LYS A 77 17.04 4.63 -9.69
CA LYS A 77 18.24 5.36 -9.26
C LYS A 77 19.50 5.05 -10.08
N ARG A 78 19.61 3.83 -10.61
CA ARG A 78 20.72 3.40 -11.46
C ARG A 78 20.51 3.73 -12.95
N ASN A 79 19.49 4.53 -13.29
CA ASN A 79 19.10 4.88 -14.65
C ASN A 79 18.82 3.67 -15.57
N LYS A 80 18.53 2.49 -15.00
CA LYS A 80 18.18 1.27 -15.74
C LYS A 80 16.67 1.24 -15.98
N ILE A 81 16.18 2.09 -16.88
CA ILE A 81 14.74 2.28 -17.15
C ILE A 81 14.04 0.97 -17.56
N TYR A 82 14.71 0.13 -18.34
CA TYR A 82 14.15 -1.16 -18.75
C TYR A 82 13.81 -2.06 -17.54
N LEU A 83 14.72 -2.18 -16.58
CA LEU A 83 14.48 -2.96 -15.35
C LEU A 83 13.42 -2.30 -14.46
N TYR A 84 13.42 -0.96 -14.36
CA TYR A 84 12.37 -0.23 -13.65
C TYR A 84 10.97 -0.55 -14.20
N ARG A 85 10.81 -0.55 -15.52
CA ARG A 85 9.53 -0.90 -16.19
C ARG A 85 9.06 -2.31 -15.86
N ILE A 86 9.97 -3.27 -15.87
CA ILE A 86 9.66 -4.66 -15.55
C ILE A 86 9.21 -4.77 -14.09
N PHE A 87 9.99 -4.22 -13.16
CA PHE A 87 9.70 -4.34 -11.73
C PHE A 87 8.43 -3.58 -11.31
N ILE A 88 8.14 -2.41 -11.87
CA ILE A 88 6.91 -1.68 -11.57
C ILE A 88 5.67 -2.42 -12.11
N CYS A 89 5.77 -3.07 -13.27
CA CYS A 89 4.71 -3.95 -13.78
C CYS A 89 4.48 -5.16 -12.88
N PHE A 90 5.54 -5.83 -12.44
CA PHE A 90 5.42 -6.95 -11.50
C PHE A 90 4.78 -6.52 -10.18
N THR A 91 5.19 -5.37 -9.64
CA THR A 91 4.59 -4.78 -8.43
C THR A 91 3.10 -4.53 -8.62
N PHE A 92 2.69 -3.96 -9.77
CA PHE A 92 1.28 -3.74 -10.09
C PHE A 92 0.47 -5.05 -10.19
N ILE A 93 1.02 -6.07 -10.85
CA ILE A 93 0.37 -7.39 -10.98
C ILE A 93 0.20 -8.04 -9.60
N LEU A 94 1.25 -8.03 -8.78
CA LEU A 94 1.21 -8.60 -7.43
C LEU A 94 0.27 -7.81 -6.50
N GLY A 95 0.26 -6.48 -6.58
CA GLY A 95 -0.69 -5.64 -5.85
C GLY A 95 -2.15 -5.93 -6.27
N SER A 96 -2.40 -6.16 -7.56
CA SER A 96 -3.73 -6.56 -8.05
C SER A 96 -4.11 -7.97 -7.57
N ALA A 97 -3.16 -8.91 -7.57
CA ALA A 97 -3.36 -10.26 -7.04
C ALA A 97 -3.70 -10.24 -5.54
N PHE A 98 -3.05 -9.37 -4.76
CA PHE A 98 -3.38 -9.16 -3.35
C PHE A 98 -4.86 -8.75 -3.17
N LEU A 99 -5.37 -7.81 -3.97
CA LEU A 99 -6.78 -7.40 -3.91
C LEU A 99 -7.72 -8.57 -4.19
N ILE A 100 -7.39 -9.41 -5.17
CA ILE A 100 -8.17 -10.61 -5.51
C ILE A 100 -8.18 -11.59 -4.32
N PHE A 101 -7.03 -11.83 -3.69
CA PHE A 101 -6.96 -12.70 -2.51
C PHE A 101 -7.80 -12.16 -1.34
N GLN A 102 -7.85 -10.84 -1.14
CA GLN A 102 -8.69 -10.26 -0.09
C GLN A 102 -10.18 -10.43 -0.35
N VAL A 103 -10.64 -10.21 -1.58
CA VAL A 103 -12.05 -10.44 -1.93
C VAL A 103 -12.42 -11.91 -1.76
N ASN A 104 -11.56 -12.83 -2.20
CA ASN A 104 -11.79 -14.26 -2.01
C ASN A 104 -11.74 -14.66 -0.52
N GLY A 105 -10.86 -14.06 0.28
CA GLY A 105 -10.80 -14.25 1.72
C GLY A 105 -12.09 -13.83 2.42
N TRP A 106 -12.66 -12.69 2.02
CA TRP A 106 -13.96 -12.22 2.51
C TRP A 106 -15.13 -13.11 2.12
N GLN A 107 -15.12 -13.65 0.89
CA GLN A 107 -16.11 -14.62 0.44
C GLN A 107 -16.07 -15.91 1.27
N ARG A 108 -14.86 -16.44 1.54
CA ARG A 108 -14.71 -17.62 2.41
C ARG A 108 -15.17 -17.37 3.84
N LEU A 109 -14.88 -16.20 4.39
CA LEU A 109 -15.41 -15.80 5.71
C LEU A 109 -16.94 -15.74 5.71
N ALA A 110 -17.55 -15.20 4.66
CA ALA A 110 -19.01 -15.15 4.54
C ALA A 110 -19.63 -16.55 4.39
N GLU A 111 -19.01 -17.45 3.61
CA GLU A 111 -19.40 -18.86 3.48
C GLU A 111 -19.34 -19.61 4.82
N SER A 112 -18.39 -19.26 5.69
CA SER A 112 -18.26 -19.84 7.03
C SER A 112 -19.28 -19.31 8.05
N GLY A 113 -20.23 -18.47 7.62
CA GLY A 113 -21.29 -17.90 8.47
C GLY A 113 -20.87 -16.62 9.22
N ILE A 114 -19.66 -16.12 8.97
CA ILE A 114 -19.17 -14.87 9.56
C ILE A 114 -19.58 -13.73 8.63
N ILE A 115 -20.76 -13.18 8.87
CA ILE A 115 -21.30 -12.04 8.12
C ILE A 115 -21.09 -10.73 8.87
N LEU A 116 -21.01 -9.62 8.13
CA LEU A 116 -20.80 -8.26 8.67
C LEU A 116 -21.81 -7.85 9.76
N SER A 117 -23.05 -8.35 9.68
CA SER A 117 -24.13 -8.06 10.63
C SER A 117 -24.33 -9.14 11.71
N GLY A 118 -23.46 -10.15 11.75
CA GLY A 118 -23.56 -11.27 12.68
C GLY A 118 -22.86 -10.96 14.00
N ASN A 119 -21.64 -11.46 14.16
CA ASN A 119 -20.85 -11.28 15.38
C ASN A 119 -19.97 -10.01 15.30
N PRO A 120 -19.88 -9.21 16.38
CA PRO A 120 -19.00 -8.04 16.44
C PRO A 120 -17.55 -8.32 16.03
N ALA A 121 -17.00 -9.50 16.36
CA ALA A 121 -15.65 -9.91 15.99
C ALA A 121 -15.46 -9.95 14.46
N GLY A 122 -16.44 -10.52 13.75
CA GLY A 122 -16.44 -10.56 12.29
C GLY A 122 -16.55 -9.17 11.69
N SER A 123 -17.43 -8.33 12.23
CA SER A 123 -17.62 -6.95 11.77
C SER A 123 -16.32 -6.14 11.82
N PHE A 124 -15.54 -6.25 12.91
CA PHE A 124 -14.25 -5.57 13.00
C PHE A 124 -13.23 -6.06 11.97
N ILE A 125 -13.14 -7.37 11.73
CA ILE A 125 -12.25 -7.93 10.70
C ILE A 125 -12.60 -7.32 9.34
N TYR A 126 -13.88 -7.30 8.96
CA TYR A 126 -14.33 -6.71 7.69
C TYR A 126 -14.05 -5.20 7.61
N VAL A 127 -14.33 -4.44 8.66
CA VAL A 127 -14.14 -2.97 8.65
C VAL A 127 -12.66 -2.60 8.57
N ILE A 128 -11.80 -3.23 9.38
CA ILE A 128 -10.36 -2.93 9.40
C ILE A 128 -9.69 -3.40 8.11
N SER A 129 -9.95 -4.64 7.68
CA SER A 129 -9.39 -5.17 6.44
C SER A 129 -9.95 -4.44 5.21
N GLY A 130 -11.22 -4.02 5.23
CA GLY A 130 -11.86 -3.22 4.19
C GLY A 130 -11.29 -1.81 4.10
N ALA A 131 -11.06 -1.15 5.24
CA ALA A 131 -10.37 0.14 5.27
C ALA A 131 -8.98 0.02 4.65
N HIS A 132 -8.21 -1.01 5.03
CA HIS A 132 -6.90 -1.26 4.43
C HIS A 132 -7.00 -1.53 2.92
N PHE A 133 -7.95 -2.35 2.48
CA PHE A 133 -8.18 -2.64 1.06
C PHE A 133 -8.38 -1.37 0.23
N VAL A 134 -9.17 -0.40 0.72
CA VAL A 134 -9.38 0.88 0.02
C VAL A 134 -8.06 1.63 -0.18
N HIS A 135 -7.16 1.62 0.80
CA HIS A 135 -5.84 2.25 0.68
C HIS A 135 -4.97 1.52 -0.35
N VAL A 136 -4.97 0.19 -0.34
CA VAL A 136 -4.24 -0.61 -1.35
C VAL A 136 -4.78 -0.35 -2.75
N VAL A 137 -6.11 -0.27 -2.94
CA VAL A 137 -6.72 0.11 -4.23
C VAL A 137 -6.18 1.46 -4.71
N GLY A 138 -6.12 2.46 -3.83
CA GLY A 138 -5.52 3.76 -4.14
C GLY A 138 -4.06 3.63 -4.59
N GLY A 139 -3.27 2.81 -3.90
CA GLY A 139 -1.89 2.49 -4.29
C GLY A 139 -1.78 1.78 -5.64
N VAL A 140 -2.64 0.80 -5.92
CA VAL A 140 -2.63 0.01 -7.18
C VAL A 140 -2.98 0.91 -8.36
N ILE A 141 -3.96 1.81 -8.21
CA ILE A 141 -4.29 2.81 -9.23
C ILE A 141 -3.08 3.71 -9.49
N ALA A 142 -2.41 4.14 -8.42
CA ALA A 142 -1.23 4.97 -8.56
C ALA A 142 -0.07 4.21 -9.25
N LEU A 143 0.15 2.93 -8.92
CA LEU A 143 1.11 2.05 -9.61
C LEU A 143 0.76 1.88 -11.09
N LEU A 144 -0.52 1.73 -11.44
CA LEU A 144 -0.96 1.65 -12.83
C LEU A 144 -0.59 2.92 -13.60
N ILE A 145 -0.87 4.09 -13.02
CA ILE A 145 -0.52 5.38 -13.63
C ILE A 145 1.00 5.51 -13.82
N PHE A 146 1.79 5.14 -12.80
CA PHE A 146 3.25 5.17 -12.90
C PHE A 146 3.81 4.16 -13.90
N SER A 147 3.19 2.98 -13.99
CA SER A 147 3.51 1.95 -14.97
C SER A 147 3.25 2.46 -16.38
N ILE A 148 2.05 2.98 -16.69
CA ILE A 148 1.71 3.56 -18.01
C ILE A 148 2.65 4.72 -18.34
N LYS A 149 2.87 5.65 -17.40
CA LYS A 149 3.82 6.76 -17.58
C LYS A 149 5.23 6.24 -17.88
N SER A 150 5.63 5.10 -17.31
CA SER A 150 6.94 4.53 -17.60
C SER A 150 7.13 4.10 -19.05
N PHE A 151 6.07 3.64 -19.72
CA PHE A 151 6.10 3.24 -21.13
C PHE A 151 5.91 4.40 -22.10
N THR A 152 5.14 5.42 -21.72
CA THR A 152 4.83 6.56 -22.59
C THR A 152 5.84 7.71 -22.46
N ALA A 153 6.32 8.01 -21.26
CA ALA A 153 7.13 9.21 -20.98
C ALA A 153 8.66 9.00 -21.04
N TYR A 154 9.13 7.76 -21.23
CA TYR A 154 10.56 7.42 -21.29
C TYR A 154 10.95 6.75 -22.60
N LYS A 155 10.40 7.22 -23.73
CA LYS A 155 10.62 6.59 -25.05
C LYS A 155 11.93 7.02 -25.71
N THR A 156 12.50 8.17 -25.35
CA THR A 156 13.72 8.68 -26.00
C THR A 156 14.92 8.76 -25.05
N PRO A 157 16.17 8.59 -25.54
CA PRO A 157 17.39 8.79 -24.75
C PRO A 157 17.45 10.16 -24.05
N VAL A 158 16.81 11.18 -24.65
CA VAL A 158 16.70 12.56 -24.14
C VAL A 158 15.81 12.66 -22.91
N ASP A 159 14.76 11.82 -22.77
CA ASP A 159 13.91 11.78 -21.58
C ASP A 159 14.66 11.26 -20.34
N THR A 160 15.66 10.40 -20.55
CA THR A 160 16.59 9.91 -19.52
C THR A 160 17.45 11.04 -18.95
N LEU A 161 17.83 12.01 -19.79
CA LEU A 161 18.58 13.19 -19.38
C LEU A 161 17.67 14.20 -18.67
N LEU A 162 16.43 14.39 -19.13
CA LEU A 162 15.43 15.24 -18.46
C LEU A 162 14.95 14.68 -17.11
N LEU A 163 15.01 13.36 -16.91
CA LEU A 163 14.80 12.69 -15.62
C LEU A 163 15.86 13.04 -14.58
N ASN A 164 17.09 13.31 -15.02
CA ASN A 164 18.20 13.69 -14.15
C ASN A 164 18.15 15.20 -13.79
N ILE A 165 17.40 15.99 -14.55
CA ILE A 165 17.24 17.45 -14.36
C ILE A 165 15.94 17.79 -13.62
N ASN A 166 14.87 16.99 -13.77
CA ASN A 166 13.60 17.19 -13.06
C ASN A 166 13.57 16.43 -11.72
N THR A 167 14.01 17.10 -10.66
CA THR A 167 13.94 16.64 -9.26
C THR A 167 12.53 16.14 -8.89
N ASP A 168 11.47 16.74 -9.44
CA ASP A 168 10.08 16.37 -9.16
C ASP A 168 9.71 14.93 -9.59
N LYS A 169 10.26 14.43 -10.69
CA LYS A 169 9.97 13.05 -11.16
C LYS A 169 10.64 12.01 -10.28
N GLN A 170 11.86 12.29 -9.80
CA GLN A 170 12.56 11.41 -8.85
C GLN A 170 11.84 11.37 -7.50
N VAL A 171 11.37 12.53 -7.03
CA VAL A 171 10.55 12.64 -5.81
C VAL A 171 9.26 11.82 -5.97
N GLY A 172 8.60 11.83 -7.13
CA GLY A 172 7.38 11.04 -7.35
C GLY A 172 7.56 9.52 -7.17
N VAL A 173 8.64 8.93 -7.72
CA VAL A 173 8.91 7.49 -7.59
C VAL A 173 9.30 7.12 -6.14
N GLU A 174 10.07 7.99 -5.47
CA GLU A 174 10.40 7.83 -4.07
C GLU A 174 9.15 7.84 -3.18
N LEU A 175 8.27 8.83 -3.36
CA LEU A 175 7.02 8.94 -2.61
C LEU A 175 6.12 7.71 -2.81
N MET A 176 6.03 7.21 -4.04
CA MET A 176 5.29 5.99 -4.35
C MET A 176 5.88 4.79 -3.62
N ALA A 177 7.20 4.61 -3.67
CA ALA A 177 7.87 3.50 -2.98
C ALA A 177 7.63 3.58 -1.47
N THR A 178 7.80 4.76 -0.85
CA THR A 178 7.55 4.96 0.58
C THR A 178 6.10 4.67 0.95
N TYR A 179 5.13 5.16 0.17
CA TYR A 179 3.72 4.89 0.40
C TYR A 179 3.41 3.39 0.30
N TRP A 180 3.88 2.72 -0.76
CA TRP A 180 3.63 1.31 -0.99
C TRP A 180 4.22 0.45 0.15
N HIS A 181 5.47 0.67 0.52
CA HIS A 181 6.09 -0.02 1.65
C HIS A 181 5.36 0.24 2.98
N PHE A 182 4.87 1.46 3.21
CA PHE A 182 4.09 1.76 4.41
C PHE A 182 2.79 0.95 4.47
N VAL A 183 2.04 0.88 3.37
CA VAL A 183 0.81 0.09 3.28
C VAL A 183 1.12 -1.39 3.46
N ASP A 184 2.20 -1.92 2.87
CA ASP A 184 2.62 -3.31 3.06
C ASP A 184 2.93 -3.63 4.53
N ILE A 185 3.72 -2.77 5.20
CA ILE A 185 4.09 -2.94 6.61
C ILE A 185 2.86 -2.88 7.51
N LEU A 186 1.95 -1.95 7.23
CA LEU A 186 0.68 -1.84 7.94
C LEU A 186 -0.15 -3.13 7.80
N TRP A 187 -0.17 -3.76 6.61
CA TRP A 187 -0.86 -5.03 6.43
C TRP A 187 -0.27 -6.14 7.28
N ILE A 188 1.07 -6.26 7.31
CA ILE A 188 1.76 -7.28 8.12
C ILE A 188 1.42 -7.10 9.60
N TYR A 189 1.40 -5.85 10.09
CA TYR A 189 0.94 -5.54 11.44
C TYR A 189 -0.49 -6.03 11.68
N LEU A 190 -1.44 -5.71 10.78
CA LEU A 190 -2.84 -6.14 10.91
C LEU A 190 -2.98 -7.67 10.85
N PHE A 191 -2.25 -8.34 9.97
CA PHE A 191 -2.27 -9.79 9.84
C PHE A 191 -1.80 -10.46 11.14
N ILE A 192 -0.67 -10.03 11.70
CA ILE A 192 -0.17 -10.54 12.98
C ILE A 192 -1.14 -10.20 14.13
N PHE A 193 -1.73 -9.00 14.11
CA PHE A 193 -2.71 -8.57 15.10
C PHE A 193 -3.93 -9.50 15.13
N PHE A 194 -4.49 -9.83 13.96
CA PHE A 194 -5.61 -10.76 13.84
C PHE A 194 -5.24 -12.22 14.09
N GLN A 195 -4.01 -12.63 13.78
CA GLN A 195 -3.57 -13.99 14.08
C GLN A 195 -3.32 -14.22 15.58
N SER A 196 -2.89 -13.18 16.29
CA SER A 196 -2.59 -13.24 17.73
C SER A 196 -3.81 -13.00 18.64
N ASN A 197 -4.94 -12.55 18.10
CA ASN A 197 -6.15 -12.18 18.85
C ASN A 197 -7.41 -12.84 18.30
#